data_AF-N4XZS0-F1
#
_entry.id   AF-N4XZS0-F1
#
_cell.length_a   1.000
_cell.length_b   1.000
_cell.length_c   1.000
_cell.angle_alpha   90.00
_cell.angle_beta   90.00
_cell.angle_gamma   90.00
#
_symmetry.space_group_name_H-M   'P 1'
#
loop_
_entity.id
_entity.type
_entity.pdbx_description
1 polymer ?
#
loop_
_entity_poly.entity_id
_entity_poly.type
_entity_poly.pdbx_seq_one_letter_code
_entity_poly.pdbx_strand_id
1 'polypeptide(L)'
;MPNQPTQIRPSNPSSPTPSASTSTSSTSPTDPPFSSTSLLTPHQKHILSHYLVRHRSETEAMNTLVALEISVRRERDEPGVRYLERFVARVRMRLVGYREERRRAEARIAAEVERLRGVVGEGRGVARMQVEEVRRVMGKERGRGVECLR
;
A
#
# COMPACT_ATOMS: atom_id res chain seq x y z
N MET A 1 -42.32 52.99 -42.90
CA MET A 1 -41.08 52.18 -43.04
C MET A 1 -39.89 53.01 -42.60
N PRO A 2 -39.61 53.02 -41.29
CA PRO A 2 -38.24 52.89 -40.79
C PRO A 2 -38.14 51.81 -39.70
N ASN A 3 -37.16 50.91 -39.84
CA ASN A 3 -36.90 49.82 -38.89
C ASN A 3 -36.08 50.33 -37.69
N GLN A 4 -36.62 50.13 -36.49
CA GLN A 4 -35.91 50.29 -35.22
C GLN A 4 -34.90 49.14 -35.00
N PRO A 5 -33.76 49.38 -34.34
CA PRO A 5 -32.88 48.32 -33.87
C PRO A 5 -33.43 47.68 -32.58
N THR A 6 -33.72 46.38 -32.66
CA THR A 6 -34.15 45.52 -31.55
C THR A 6 -33.02 45.31 -30.54
N GLN A 7 -33.27 45.62 -29.26
CA GLN A 7 -32.43 45.18 -28.15
C GLN A 7 -32.56 43.66 -27.97
N ILE A 8 -31.43 42.94 -27.95
CA ILE A 8 -31.39 41.53 -27.55
C ILE A 8 -30.52 41.40 -26.30
N ARG A 9 -31.21 40.96 -25.24
CA ARG A 9 -30.75 40.53 -23.92
C ARG A 9 -29.72 39.38 -24.04
N PRO A 10 -28.67 39.30 -23.20
CA PRO A 10 -27.73 38.19 -23.25
C PRO A 10 -28.38 36.91 -22.70
N SER A 11 -28.61 35.95 -23.60
CA SER A 11 -28.92 34.57 -23.26
C SER A 11 -27.60 33.79 -23.11
N ASN A 12 -27.44 33.17 -21.95
CA ASN A 12 -26.50 32.09 -21.66
C ASN A 12 -26.32 31.12 -22.85
N PRO A 13 -25.08 30.76 -23.20
CA PRO A 13 -24.79 29.44 -23.74
C PRO A 13 -24.11 28.58 -22.67
N SER A 14 -24.89 27.60 -22.20
CA SER A 14 -24.47 26.43 -21.45
C SER A 14 -23.20 25.80 -22.04
N SER A 15 -22.13 25.73 -21.25
CA SER A 15 -20.97 24.91 -21.55
C SER A 15 -21.23 23.47 -21.08
N PRO A 16 -21.15 22.45 -21.94
CA PRO A 16 -21.16 21.07 -21.49
C PRO A 16 -19.80 20.71 -20.86
N THR A 17 -19.90 20.11 -19.69
CA THR A 17 -18.84 19.47 -18.92
C THR A 17 -18.17 18.33 -19.69
N PRO A 18 -16.83 18.20 -19.60
CA PRO A 18 -16.20 16.89 -19.57
C PRO A 18 -16.04 16.50 -18.10
N SER A 19 -17.03 15.81 -17.55
CA SER A 19 -16.85 15.03 -16.32
C SER A 19 -15.89 13.89 -16.64
N ALA A 20 -14.58 14.15 -16.49
CA ALA A 20 -13.60 13.09 -16.38
C ALA A 20 -13.89 12.37 -15.06
N SER A 21 -14.72 11.33 -15.13
CA SER A 21 -14.92 10.36 -14.07
C SER A 21 -13.58 9.66 -13.84
N THR A 22 -12.73 10.29 -13.05
CA THR A 22 -11.57 9.63 -12.46
C THR A 22 -12.17 8.69 -11.43
N SER A 23 -12.34 7.44 -11.82
CA SER A 23 -12.58 6.35 -10.89
C SER A 23 -11.38 6.26 -9.97
N THR A 24 -11.35 7.09 -8.93
CA THR A 24 -10.54 6.84 -7.76
C THR A 24 -11.09 5.55 -7.18
N SER A 25 -10.48 4.43 -7.53
CA SER A 25 -10.66 3.16 -6.85
C SER A 25 -10.49 3.45 -5.36
N SER A 26 -11.60 3.50 -4.64
CA SER A 26 -11.59 3.60 -3.20
C SER A 26 -10.91 2.32 -2.72
N THR A 27 -9.62 2.42 -2.37
CA THR A 27 -9.00 1.43 -1.52
C THR A 27 -9.75 1.51 -0.20
N SER A 28 -10.72 0.63 -0.05
CA SER A 28 -11.47 0.41 1.18
C SER A 28 -10.48 0.36 2.35
N PRO A 29 -10.85 0.91 3.53
CA PRO A 29 -10.04 0.73 4.72
C PRO A 29 -9.85 -0.78 4.89
N THR A 30 -8.60 -1.20 4.80
CA THR A 30 -8.20 -2.59 5.00
C THR A 30 -8.78 -3.03 6.33
N ASP A 31 -9.63 -4.06 6.32
CA ASP A 31 -10.11 -4.69 7.55
C ASP A 31 -8.97 -4.80 8.56
N PRO A 32 -9.20 -4.52 9.85
CA PRO A 32 -8.15 -4.70 10.84
C PRO A 32 -7.59 -6.12 10.68
N PRO A 33 -6.27 -6.31 10.55
CA PRO A 33 -5.67 -7.61 10.27
C PRO A 33 -5.92 -8.63 11.41
N PHE A 34 -6.51 -8.16 12.51
CA PHE A 34 -6.83 -8.92 13.69
C PHE A 34 -8.34 -8.97 13.87
N SER A 35 -8.90 -10.18 13.91
CA SER A 35 -10.29 -10.41 14.31
C SER A 35 -10.49 -9.98 15.77
N SER A 36 -11.71 -9.58 16.12
CA SER A 36 -12.11 -9.21 17.49
C SER A 36 -11.86 -10.31 18.53
N THR A 37 -11.66 -11.55 18.07
CA THR A 37 -11.34 -12.76 18.85
C THR A 37 -9.85 -13.11 18.91
N SER A 38 -8.96 -12.24 18.43
CA SER A 38 -7.52 -12.52 18.36
C SER A 38 -6.91 -12.74 19.75
N LEU A 39 -6.28 -13.91 19.92
CA LEU A 39 -5.56 -14.35 21.12
C LEU A 39 -4.24 -13.59 21.37
N LEU A 40 -3.88 -12.69 20.46
CA LEU A 40 -2.66 -11.91 20.52
C LEU A 40 -2.75 -10.80 21.56
N THR A 41 -1.67 -10.63 22.30
CA THR A 41 -1.52 -9.52 23.23
C THR A 41 -1.43 -8.18 22.47
N PRO A 42 -1.73 -7.04 23.11
CA PRO A 42 -1.54 -5.73 22.48
C PRO A 42 -0.13 -5.50 21.94
N HIS A 43 0.89 -6.00 22.65
CA HIS A 43 2.28 -5.95 22.23
C HIS A 43 2.52 -6.72 20.92
N GLN A 44 2.04 -7.97 20.84
CA GLN A 44 2.15 -8.80 19.64
C GLN A 44 1.43 -8.16 18.45
N LYS A 45 0.22 -7.62 18.68
CA LYS A 45 -0.54 -6.87 17.67
C LYS A 45 0.23 -5.66 17.17
N HIS A 46 0.89 -4.92 18.05
CA HIS A 46 1.71 -3.76 17.69
C HIS A 46 2.90 -4.15 16.81
N ILE A 47 3.67 -5.17 17.19
CA ILE A 47 4.82 -5.63 16.40
C ILE A 47 4.36 -6.15 15.03
N LEU A 48 3.29 -6.94 14.99
CA LEU A 48 2.72 -7.45 13.74
C LEU A 48 2.21 -6.32 12.85
N SER A 49 1.47 -5.35 13.40
CA SER A 49 1.01 -4.18 12.65
C SER A 49 2.18 -3.43 12.00
N HIS A 50 3.27 -3.22 12.75
CA HIS A 50 4.46 -2.60 12.20
C HIS A 50 5.06 -3.42 11.05
N TYR A 51 5.16 -4.75 11.18
CA TYR A 51 5.61 -5.61 10.07
C TYR A 51 4.70 -5.50 8.85
N LEU A 52 3.38 -5.57 9.02
CA LEU A 52 2.41 -5.53 7.93
C LEU A 52 2.52 -4.21 7.14
N VAL A 53 2.62 -3.08 7.85
CA VAL A 53 2.82 -1.77 7.21
C VAL A 53 4.11 -1.74 6.39
N ARG A 54 5.23 -2.23 6.93
CA ARG A 54 6.51 -2.24 6.17
C ARG A 54 6.48 -3.19 4.99
N HIS A 55 5.87 -4.36 5.13
CA HIS A 55 5.67 -5.31 4.04
C HIS A 55 4.82 -4.70 2.90
N ARG A 56 3.75 -3.98 3.26
CA ARG A 56 2.90 -3.28 2.29
C ARG A 56 3.66 -2.15 1.59
N SER A 57 4.41 -1.31 2.32
CA SER A 57 5.22 -0.25 1.72
C SER A 57 6.31 -0.79 0.78
N GLU A 58 6.96 -1.91 1.14
CA GLU A 58 7.90 -2.59 0.24
C GLU A 58 7.21 -3.03 -1.05
N THR A 59 6.04 -3.66 -0.91
CA THR A 59 5.23 -4.14 -2.03
C THR A 59 4.80 -3.01 -2.95
N GLU A 60 4.23 -1.93 -2.40
CA GLU A 60 3.77 -0.77 -3.16
C GLU A 60 4.93 -0.10 -3.90
N ALA A 61 6.12 -0.02 -3.28
CA ALA A 61 7.32 0.48 -3.92
C ALA A 61 7.79 -0.41 -5.08
N MET A 62 7.71 -1.74 -4.93
CA MET A 62 8.02 -2.68 -6.01
C MET A 62 7.05 -2.52 -7.20
N ASN A 63 5.74 -2.43 -6.93
CA ASN A 63 4.74 -2.23 -7.96
C ASN A 63 4.91 -0.89 -8.67
N THR A 64 5.21 0.17 -7.91
CA THR A 64 5.52 1.49 -8.46
C THR A 64 6.77 1.43 -9.36
N LEU A 65 7.81 0.71 -8.93
CA LEU A 65 9.03 0.56 -9.72
C LEU A 65 8.75 -0.11 -11.07
N VAL A 66 7.97 -1.19 -11.09
CA VAL A 66 7.58 -1.88 -12.33
C VAL A 66 6.77 -0.94 -13.24
N ALA A 67 5.80 -0.22 -12.68
CA ALA A 67 5.00 0.74 -13.45
C ALA A 67 5.88 1.84 -14.08
N LEU A 68 6.83 2.39 -13.32
CA LEU A 68 7.76 3.40 -13.83
C LEU A 68 8.70 2.85 -14.90
N GLU A 69 9.20 1.62 -14.76
CA GLU A 69 10.03 1.00 -15.79
C GLU A 69 9.26 0.78 -17.09
N ILE A 70 7.96 0.46 -17.01
CA ILE A 70 7.07 0.41 -18.19
C ILE A 70 6.91 1.81 -18.80
N SER A 71 6.67 2.85 -17.97
CA SER A 71 6.55 4.23 -18.44
C SER A 71 7.81 4.72 -19.14
N VAL A 72 9.00 4.47 -18.58
CA VAL A 72 10.30 4.84 -19.20
C VAL A 72 10.44 4.23 -20.59
N ARG A 73 10.07 2.95 -20.76
CA ARG A 73 10.16 2.27 -22.08
C ARG A 73 9.19 2.82 -23.12
N ARG A 74 8.09 3.42 -22.68
CA ARG A 74 7.05 3.99 -23.56
C ARG A 74 7.30 5.45 -23.90
N GLU A 75 8.06 6.15 -23.05
CA GLU A 75 8.34 7.56 -23.24
C GLU A 75 9.21 7.81 -24.47
N ARG A 76 8.91 8.90 -25.18
CA ARG A 76 9.55 9.25 -26.45
C ARG A 76 10.33 10.55 -26.38
N ASP A 77 10.04 11.40 -25.40
CA ASP A 77 10.79 12.64 -25.20
C ASP A 77 11.93 12.46 -24.19
N GLU A 78 13.12 12.94 -24.56
CA GLU A 78 14.31 12.86 -23.71
C GLU A 78 14.12 13.54 -22.33
N PRO A 79 13.45 14.71 -22.21
CA PRO A 79 13.17 15.32 -20.91
C PRO A 79 12.27 14.45 -20.01
N GLY A 80 11.21 13.86 -20.58
CA GLY A 80 10.30 12.94 -19.89
C GLY A 80 11.01 11.66 -19.43
N VAL A 81 11.86 11.06 -20.28
CA VAL A 81 12.70 9.90 -19.91
C VAL A 81 13.55 10.25 -18.69
N ARG A 82 14.31 11.36 -18.74
CA ARG A 82 15.16 11.79 -17.60
C ARG A 82 14.37 12.08 -16.34
N TYR A 83 13.15 12.59 -16.47
CA TYR A 83 12.28 12.81 -15.32
C TYR A 83 11.85 11.47 -14.68
N LEU A 84 11.42 10.51 -15.49
CA LEU A 84 11.00 9.18 -15.03
C LEU A 84 12.18 8.39 -14.43
N GLU A 85 13.36 8.44 -15.04
CA GLU A 85 14.57 7.80 -14.51
C GLU A 85 14.96 8.31 -13.12
N ARG A 86 14.87 9.64 -12.90
CA ARG A 86 15.07 10.21 -11.55
C ARG A 86 14.05 9.69 -10.55
N PHE A 87 12.82 9.42 -10.99
CA PHE A 87 11.80 8.86 -10.12
C PHE A 87 12.04 7.38 -9.82
N VAL A 88 12.46 6.59 -10.82
CA VAL A 88 12.94 5.22 -10.66
C VAL A 88 14.07 5.16 -9.61
N ALA A 89 15.07 6.03 -9.71
CA ALA A 89 16.18 6.10 -8.76
C ALA A 89 15.68 6.39 -7.32
N ARG A 90 14.75 7.34 -7.16
CA ARG A 90 14.16 7.66 -5.84
C ARG A 90 13.37 6.49 -5.26
N VAL A 91 12.57 5.79 -6.07
CA VAL A 91 11.81 4.62 -5.62
C VAL A 91 12.74 3.47 -5.23
N ARG A 92 13.81 3.21 -6.00
CA ARG A 92 14.82 2.21 -5.64
C ARG A 92 15.47 2.49 -4.29
N MET A 93 15.83 3.75 -4.02
CA MET A 93 16.37 4.15 -2.71
C MET A 93 15.38 3.91 -1.58
N ARG A 94 14.10 4.28 -1.76
CA ARG A 94 13.05 4.00 -0.76
C ARG A 94 12.86 2.50 -0.53
N LEU A 95 12.89 1.71 -1.59
CA LEU A 95 12.73 0.25 -1.51
C LEU A 95 13.81 -0.41 -0.64
N VAL A 96 15.05 0.05 -0.73
CA VAL A 96 16.13 -0.41 0.17
C VAL A 96 15.78 -0.11 1.64
N GLY A 97 15.29 1.10 1.92
CA GLY A 97 14.82 1.48 3.25
C GLY A 97 13.69 0.58 3.76
N TYR A 98 12.64 0.38 2.95
CA TYR A 98 11.50 -0.46 3.32
C TYR A 98 11.90 -1.93 3.57
N ARG A 99 12.79 -2.48 2.76
CA ARG A 99 13.35 -3.83 2.96
C ARG A 99 14.05 -3.98 4.30
N GLU A 100 14.86 -3.00 4.64
CA GLU A 100 15.61 -3.01 5.88
C GLU A 100 14.68 -2.81 7.09
N GLU A 101 13.69 -1.92 7.01
CA GLU A 101 12.67 -1.76 8.06
C GLU A 101 11.80 -3.01 8.23
N ARG A 102 11.42 -3.67 7.13
CA ARG A 102 10.71 -4.96 7.17
C ARG A 102 11.56 -6.02 7.84
N ARG A 103 12.84 -6.15 7.47
CA ARG A 103 13.79 -7.09 8.10
C ARG A 103 13.89 -6.87 9.61
N ARG A 104 13.99 -5.62 10.07
CA ARG A 104 14.00 -5.30 11.50
C ARG A 104 12.68 -5.66 12.19
N ALA A 105 11.55 -5.45 11.54
CA ALA A 105 10.25 -5.86 12.06
C ALA A 105 10.14 -7.39 12.16
N GLU A 106 10.63 -8.13 11.15
CA GLU A 106 10.70 -9.59 11.18
C GLU A 106 11.58 -10.11 12.31
N ALA A 107 12.74 -9.48 12.55
CA ALA A 107 13.61 -9.84 13.67
C ALA A 107 12.91 -9.68 15.02
N ARG A 108 12.11 -8.62 15.21
CA ARG A 108 11.29 -8.44 16.42
C ARG A 108 10.23 -9.52 16.57
N ILE A 109 9.57 -9.91 15.48
CA ILE A 109 8.60 -11.02 15.51
C ILE A 109 9.30 -12.33 15.85
N ALA A 110 10.46 -12.59 15.26
CA ALA A 110 11.24 -13.80 15.53
C ALA A 110 11.62 -13.89 17.02
N ALA A 111 12.10 -12.79 17.60
CA ALA A 111 12.41 -12.71 19.03
C ALA A 111 11.17 -12.98 19.91
N GLU A 112 10.01 -12.42 19.57
CA GLU A 112 8.76 -12.67 20.29
C GLU A 112 8.30 -14.13 20.15
N VAL A 113 8.46 -14.74 18.97
CA VAL A 113 8.16 -16.16 18.75
C VAL A 113 9.07 -17.06 19.58
N GLU A 114 10.37 -16.76 19.67
CA GLU A 114 11.29 -17.51 20.52
C GLU A 114 10.96 -17.34 22.01
N ARG A 115 10.61 -16.12 22.44
CA ARG A 115 10.13 -15.87 23.81
C ARG A 115 8.90 -16.72 24.14
N LEU A 116 7.93 -16.80 23.22
CA LEU A 116 6.73 -17.63 23.38
C LEU A 116 7.05 -19.13 23.41
N ARG A 117 8.03 -19.59 22.65
CA ARG A 117 8.48 -21.00 22.68
C ARG A 117 9.13 -21.38 24.01
N GLY A 118 9.77 -20.42 24.68
CA GLY A 118 10.34 -20.61 26.01
C GLY A 118 9.31 -20.71 27.16
N VAL A 119 8.03 -20.44 26.89
CA VAL A 119 6.98 -20.52 27.92
C VAL A 119 6.69 -21.98 28.30
N VAL A 120 6.82 -22.27 29.59
CA VAL A 120 6.55 -23.58 30.20
C VAL A 120 5.41 -23.51 31.22
N GLY A 121 4.88 -24.66 31.64
CA GLY A 121 3.79 -24.74 32.62
C GLY A 121 2.43 -24.34 32.04
N GLU A 122 1.57 -23.75 32.88
CA GLU A 122 0.17 -23.44 32.58
C GLU A 122 0.00 -22.52 31.35
N GLY A 123 0.96 -21.63 31.09
CA GLY A 123 0.93 -20.70 29.96
C GLY A 123 1.29 -21.30 28.59
N ARG A 124 1.79 -22.55 28.55
CA ARG A 124 2.33 -23.16 27.32
C ARG A 124 1.29 -23.32 26.22
N GLY A 125 0.06 -23.68 26.57
CA GLY A 125 -1.03 -23.86 25.61
C GLY A 125 -1.37 -22.56 24.88
N VAL A 126 -1.55 -21.48 25.64
CA VAL A 126 -1.84 -20.14 25.10
C VAL A 126 -0.67 -19.63 24.25
N ALA A 127 0.57 -19.79 24.72
CA ALA A 127 1.75 -19.36 23.98
C ALA A 127 1.88 -20.04 22.62
N ARG A 128 1.57 -21.35 22.54
CA ARG A 128 1.52 -22.09 21.26
C ARG A 128 0.47 -21.52 20.31
N MET A 129 -0.75 -21.25 20.80
CA MET A 129 -1.80 -20.66 19.97
C MET A 129 -1.42 -19.25 19.47
N GLN A 130 -0.74 -18.44 20.29
CA GLN A 130 -0.24 -17.13 19.89
C GLN A 130 0.81 -17.24 18.78
N VAL A 131 1.72 -18.22 18.85
CA VAL A 131 2.71 -18.47 17.78
C VAL A 131 2.03 -18.85 16.46
N GLU A 132 1.04 -19.73 16.50
CA GLU A 132 0.30 -20.13 15.30
C GLU A 132 -0.48 -18.95 14.71
N GLU A 133 -1.08 -18.11 15.55
CA GLU A 133 -1.78 -16.92 15.10
C GLU A 133 -0.83 -15.88 14.48
N VAL A 134 0.35 -15.66 15.06
CA VAL A 134 1.42 -14.83 14.47
C VAL A 134 1.81 -15.35 13.09
N ARG A 135 2.04 -16.67 12.96
CA ARG A 135 2.38 -17.32 11.68
C ARG A 135 1.27 -17.16 10.65
N ARG A 136 0.02 -17.34 11.06
CA ARG A 136 -1.17 -17.17 10.19
C ARG A 136 -1.26 -15.76 9.65
N VAL A 137 -1.09 -14.74 10.51
CA VAL A 137 -1.13 -13.32 10.11
C VAL A 137 0.00 -13.02 9.13
N MET A 138 1.24 -13.41 9.44
CA MET A 138 2.38 -13.18 8.54
C MET A 138 2.23 -13.91 7.20
N GLY A 139 1.73 -15.15 7.22
CA GLY A 139 1.53 -15.97 6.02
C GLY A 139 0.46 -15.39 5.08
N LYS A 140 -0.64 -14.89 5.64
CA LYS A 140 -1.69 -14.22 4.86
C LYS A 140 -1.17 -12.99 4.13
N GLU A 141 -0.31 -12.21 4.76
CA GLU A 141 0.20 -10.98 4.16
C GLU A 141 1.24 -11.25 3.06
N ARG A 142 2.14 -12.22 3.28
CA ARG A 142 3.14 -12.62 2.26
C ARG A 142 2.49 -13.06 0.95
N GLY A 143 1.27 -13.62 1.00
CA GLY A 143 0.52 -14.02 -0.18
C GLY A 143 -0.16 -12.89 -0.95
N ARG A 144 -0.35 -11.70 -0.36
CA ARG A 144 -1.13 -10.59 -0.95
C ARG A 144 -0.31 -9.56 -1.71
N GLY A 145 1.01 -9.58 -1.60
CA GLY A 145 1.83 -8.45 -2.04
C GLY A 145 2.16 -8.43 -3.53
N VAL A 146 2.57 -9.56 -4.11
CA VAL A 146 3.21 -9.54 -5.43
C VAL A 146 2.19 -9.87 -6.53
N GLU A 147 1.29 -8.93 -6.80
CA GLU A 147 0.63 -8.86 -8.11
C GLU A 147 1.65 -8.29 -9.11
N CYS A 148 2.60 -9.11 -9.53
CA CYS A 148 3.32 -8.81 -10.76
C CYS A 148 2.28 -8.79 -11.87
N LEU A 149 1.89 -7.59 -12.33
CA LEU A 149 1.19 -7.39 -13.60
C LEU A 149 2.06 -8.06 -14.68
N ARG A 150 1.69 -9.29 -15.04
CA ARG A 150 2.21 -10.02 -16.18
C ARG A 150 1.47 -9.57 -17.44
#